data_AF-A0A453CXA7-F1
#
_entry.id   AF-A0A453CXA7-F1
#
_cell.length_a   1.000
_cell.length_b   1.000
_cell.length_c   1.000
_cell.angle_alpha   90.00
_cell.angle_beta   90.00
_cell.angle_gamma   90.00
#
_symmetry.space_group_name_H-M   'P 1'
#
loop_
_entity.id
_entity.type
_entity.pdbx_description
1 polymer ?
#
loop_
_entity_poly.entity_id
_entity_poly.type
_entity_poly.pdbx_seq_one_letter_code
_entity_poly.pdbx_strand_id
1 'polypeptide(L)'
;MGPLFAIGYKKPLDKNDVPDIDERDYADLLSDSFKRILADVERRHGLSTLSIYRAMFLFIRRKAIINAVFAILCACASYVGPSLINDLVRFLGGGRKYGLKKGYILAAAFLSAKVVETVAQRQWIFGARRLGMRLRAALISHIYQKGLRLSCSARQKHTSGEIINYMSVDIQRITDVIWYTNYIWMLPIQLSLAVYVLYLNLGTGAWAGLAATLVIMACNIPLTRLQKRLQSQIMAAKDNRMKATTEVLRSMKILKLQAWDTEYLQKLEALRMEEHNWLWKSVRLTALTTFIFWGSPAFISSITFGTCILMGIPLTAGTVLSALATFRMLQDPIFTLPDLLSVFAQGKVSADRVAQYLQEEELKDDAITEVSRSDTDYDVEIDHGAFSWELETTSPTITDV
;
A
#
# COMPACT_ATOMS: atom_id res chain seq x y z
N MET A 1 -1.62 7.26 -23.86
CA MET A 1 -1.71 5.77 -23.87
C MET A 1 -2.06 5.18 -25.23
N GLY A 2 -3.09 5.66 -25.94
CA GLY A 2 -3.42 5.18 -27.30
C GLY A 2 -2.25 5.05 -28.29
N PRO A 3 -1.37 6.05 -28.45
CA PRO A 3 -0.26 5.97 -29.41
C PRO A 3 0.82 4.95 -29.03
N LEU A 4 1.16 4.84 -27.74
CA LEU A 4 2.17 3.87 -27.26
C LEU A 4 1.70 2.43 -27.48
N PHE A 5 0.42 2.13 -27.20
CA PHE A 5 -0.14 0.81 -27.46
C PHE A 5 -0.17 0.48 -28.96
N ALA A 6 -0.44 1.46 -29.83
CA ALA A 6 -0.40 1.25 -31.27
C ALA A 6 1.02 0.94 -31.78
N ILE A 7 2.05 1.59 -31.21
CA ILE A 7 3.46 1.30 -31.52
C ILE A 7 3.84 -0.09 -30.98
N GLY A 8 3.49 -0.39 -29.72
CA GLY A 8 3.77 -1.67 -29.07
C GLY A 8 3.09 -2.88 -29.73
N TYR A 9 1.97 -2.67 -30.43
CA TYR A 9 1.34 -3.70 -31.26
C TYR A 9 2.16 -4.01 -32.52
N LYS A 10 2.85 -3.01 -33.07
CA LYS A 10 3.61 -3.13 -34.33
C LYS A 10 5.05 -3.57 -34.12
N LYS A 11 5.68 -3.14 -33.03
CA LYS A 11 7.05 -3.50 -32.68
C LYS A 11 7.24 -3.63 -31.16
N PRO A 12 8.22 -4.43 -30.70
CA PRO A 12 8.73 -4.29 -29.34
C PRO A 12 9.11 -2.84 -29.07
N LEU A 13 8.74 -2.32 -27.89
CA LEU A 13 8.98 -0.92 -27.52
C LEU A 13 10.45 -0.70 -27.17
N ASP A 14 11.03 0.34 -27.75
CA ASP A 14 12.36 0.85 -27.40
C ASP A 14 12.26 1.93 -26.32
N LYS A 15 13.37 2.24 -25.64
CA LYS A 15 13.44 3.30 -24.61
C LYS A 15 12.95 4.64 -25.14
N ASN A 16 13.22 4.94 -26.41
CA ASN A 16 12.86 6.20 -27.06
C ASN A 16 11.36 6.29 -27.41
N ASP A 17 10.63 5.17 -27.43
CA ASP A 17 9.17 5.18 -27.69
C ASP A 17 8.38 5.56 -26.43
N VAL A 18 9.01 5.49 -25.24
CA VAL A 18 8.37 5.81 -23.97
C VAL A 18 8.30 7.33 -23.81
N PRO A 19 7.10 7.92 -23.67
CA PRO A 19 6.96 9.36 -23.50
C PRO A 19 7.60 9.81 -22.18
N ASP A 20 8.10 11.04 -22.17
CA ASP A 20 8.60 11.67 -20.95
C ASP A 20 7.47 11.89 -19.93
N ILE A 21 7.85 12.04 -18.67
CA ILE A 21 6.92 12.30 -17.58
C ILE A 21 6.30 13.70 -17.69
N ASP A 22 5.07 13.85 -17.20
CA ASP A 22 4.39 15.15 -17.14
C ASP A 22 5.21 16.12 -16.28
N GLU A 23 5.36 17.37 -16.71
CA GLU A 23 6.23 18.34 -16.04
C GLU A 23 5.89 18.51 -14.55
N ARG A 24 4.62 18.36 -14.18
CA ARG A 24 4.16 18.48 -12.78
C ARG A 24 4.58 17.31 -11.90
N ASP A 25 5.15 16.27 -12.49
CA ASP A 25 5.65 15.06 -11.84
C ASP A 25 7.19 14.98 -11.87
N TYR A 26 7.90 16.02 -12.36
CA TYR A 26 9.37 16.08 -12.28
C TYR A 26 9.88 16.06 -10.83
N ALA A 27 10.98 15.35 -10.62
CA ALA A 27 11.57 15.14 -9.30
C ALA A 27 11.96 16.46 -8.63
N ASP A 28 12.55 17.39 -9.39
CA ASP A 28 13.03 18.68 -8.86
C ASP A 28 11.86 19.51 -8.29
N LEU A 29 10.78 19.65 -9.06
CA LEU A 29 9.58 20.38 -8.63
C LEU A 29 8.91 19.75 -7.41
N LEU A 30 8.86 18.41 -7.35
CA LEU A 30 8.30 17.68 -6.22
C LEU A 30 9.18 17.80 -4.97
N SER A 31 10.50 17.73 -5.15
CA SER A 31 11.49 17.88 -4.08
C SER A 31 11.45 19.28 -3.49
N ASP A 32 11.47 20.32 -4.33
CA ASP A 32 11.37 21.73 -3.89
C ASP A 32 10.05 22.03 -3.19
N SER A 33 8.95 21.43 -3.66
CA SER A 33 7.65 21.56 -3.01
C SER A 33 7.63 20.89 -1.64
N PHE A 34 8.22 19.70 -1.51
CA PHE A 34 8.33 19.00 -0.23
C PHE A 34 9.25 19.74 0.75
N LYS A 35 10.43 20.18 0.28
CA LYS A 35 11.40 20.94 1.08
C LYS A 35 10.81 22.23 1.65
N ARG A 36 10.04 22.98 0.84
CA ARG A 36 9.33 24.19 1.32
C ARG A 36 8.30 23.87 2.40
N ILE A 37 7.55 22.79 2.25
CA ILE A 37 6.56 22.36 3.26
C ILE A 37 7.26 21.91 4.55
N LEU A 38 8.35 21.15 4.44
CA LEU A 38 9.11 20.70 5.59
C LEU A 38 9.69 21.87 6.36
N ALA A 39 10.29 22.86 5.69
CA ALA A 39 10.83 24.06 6.31
C ALA A 39 9.76 24.91 7.03
N ASP A 40 8.56 25.08 6.45
CA ASP A 40 7.45 25.77 7.12
C ASP A 40 6.97 25.02 8.37
N VAL A 41 6.95 23.68 8.32
CA VAL A 41 6.56 22.84 9.46
C VAL A 41 7.61 22.86 10.56
N GLU A 42 8.89 22.80 10.20
CA GLU A 42 10.03 22.87 11.11
C GLU A 42 10.08 24.22 11.84
N ARG A 43 9.88 25.34 11.13
CA ARG A 43 9.81 26.68 11.75
C ARG A 43 8.71 26.81 12.81
N ARG A 44 7.61 26.07 12.68
CA ARG A 44 6.46 26.17 13.60
C ARG A 44 6.52 25.18 14.76
N HIS A 45 7.12 24.02 14.57
CA HIS A 45 7.01 22.89 15.49
C HIS A 45 8.36 22.24 15.84
N GLY A 46 9.47 22.76 15.33
CA GLY A 46 10.79 22.15 15.44
C GLY A 46 10.95 20.91 14.56
N LEU A 47 12.19 20.41 14.50
CA LEU A 47 12.51 19.15 13.84
C LEU A 47 12.18 17.99 14.79
N SER A 48 11.16 17.21 14.43
CA SER A 48 10.74 16.04 15.20
C SER A 48 10.09 15.02 14.26
N THR A 49 10.00 13.77 14.70
CA THR A 49 9.32 12.72 13.92
C THR A 49 7.89 13.13 13.51
N LEU A 50 7.16 13.79 14.42
CA LEU A 50 5.81 14.29 14.18
C LEU A 50 5.77 15.40 13.12
N SER A 51 6.79 16.25 13.07
CA SER A 51 6.87 17.34 12.10
C SER A 51 7.10 16.80 10.68
N ILE A 52 7.90 15.73 10.53
CA ILE A 52 8.10 15.01 9.25
C ILE A 52 6.80 14.32 8.79
N TYR A 53 6.11 13.61 9.69
CA TYR A 53 4.80 13.03 9.39
C TYR A 53 3.81 14.07 8.89
N ARG A 54 3.79 15.24 9.54
CA ARG A 54 2.93 16.34 9.17
C ARG A 54 3.31 16.93 7.82
N ALA A 55 4.60 17.06 7.51
CA ALA A 55 5.06 17.52 6.19
C ALA A 55 4.63 16.56 5.07
N MET A 56 4.80 15.24 5.28
CA MET A 56 4.33 14.21 4.34
C MET A 56 2.82 14.29 4.12
N PHE A 57 2.03 14.43 5.19
CA PHE A 57 0.59 14.58 5.09
C PHE A 57 0.17 15.87 4.36
N LEU A 58 0.79 17.01 4.69
CA LEU A 58 0.50 18.30 4.06
C LEU A 58 0.84 18.31 2.56
N PHE A 59 1.91 17.62 2.16
CA PHE A 59 2.30 17.46 0.76
C PHE A 59 1.22 16.74 -0.06
N ILE A 60 0.62 15.67 0.49
CA ILE A 60 -0.37 14.87 -0.25
C ILE A 60 -1.82 15.35 -0.09
N ARG A 61 -2.16 16.12 0.96
CA ARG A 61 -3.55 16.36 1.41
C ARG A 61 -4.52 16.79 0.30
N ARG A 62 -4.14 17.75 -0.56
CA ARG A 62 -5.06 18.33 -1.54
C ARG A 62 -5.50 17.28 -2.56
N LYS A 63 -4.56 16.46 -3.03
CA LYS A 63 -4.83 15.38 -3.98
C LYS A 63 -5.47 14.17 -3.28
N ALA A 64 -5.09 13.89 -2.04
CA ALA A 64 -5.69 12.85 -1.22
C ALA A 64 -7.20 13.10 -0.99
N ILE A 65 -7.62 14.34 -0.69
CA ILE A 65 -9.03 14.70 -0.51
C ILE A 65 -9.83 14.46 -1.80
N ILE A 66 -9.32 14.89 -2.96
CA ILE A 66 -9.96 14.65 -4.25
C ILE A 66 -10.11 13.14 -4.50
N ASN A 67 -9.07 12.36 -4.18
CA ASN A 67 -9.10 10.91 -4.30
C ASN A 67 -10.13 10.27 -3.37
N ALA A 68 -10.23 10.75 -2.13
CA ALA A 68 -11.20 10.29 -1.16
C ALA A 68 -12.64 10.55 -1.64
N VAL A 69 -12.92 11.70 -2.26
CA VAL A 69 -14.23 12.00 -2.84
C VAL A 69 -14.59 11.00 -3.94
N PHE A 70 -13.68 10.66 -4.85
CA PHE A 70 -13.93 9.62 -5.85
C PHE A 70 -14.13 8.23 -5.24
N ALA A 71 -13.38 7.88 -4.18
CA ALA A 71 -13.56 6.61 -3.48
C ALA A 71 -14.92 6.52 -2.79
N ILE A 72 -15.37 7.60 -2.14
CA ILE A 72 -16.71 7.69 -1.52
C ILE A 72 -17.80 7.59 -2.59
N LEU A 73 -17.66 8.32 -3.70
CA LEU A 73 -18.61 8.26 -4.80
C LEU A 73 -18.72 6.85 -5.39
N CYS A 74 -17.58 6.16 -5.55
CA CYS A 74 -17.52 4.77 -5.98
C CYS A 74 -18.24 3.84 -5.00
N ALA A 75 -18.02 4.02 -3.70
CA ALA A 75 -18.68 3.23 -2.65
C ALA A 75 -20.20 3.44 -2.64
N CYS A 76 -20.67 4.68 -2.75
CA CYS A 76 -22.11 4.95 -2.82
C CYS A 76 -22.74 4.37 -4.08
N ALA A 77 -22.10 4.57 -5.25
CA ALA A 77 -22.61 4.11 -6.53
C ALA A 77 -22.69 2.58 -6.63
N SER A 78 -21.77 1.85 -6.02
CA SER A 78 -21.75 0.39 -6.08
C SER A 78 -22.95 -0.25 -5.36
N TYR A 79 -23.45 0.37 -4.28
CA TYR A 79 -24.61 -0.12 -3.51
C TYR A 79 -25.97 0.24 -4.13
N VAL A 80 -26.00 1.13 -5.11
CA VAL A 80 -27.22 1.41 -5.89
C VAL A 80 -27.70 0.14 -6.60
N GLY A 81 -26.77 -0.68 -7.11
CA GLY A 81 -27.10 -1.94 -7.77
C GLY A 81 -27.93 -2.88 -6.90
N PRO A 82 -27.38 -3.37 -5.77
CA PRO A 82 -28.11 -4.20 -4.82
C PRO A 82 -29.43 -3.59 -4.35
N SER A 83 -29.47 -2.29 -4.08
CA SER A 83 -30.68 -1.60 -3.64
C SER A 83 -31.81 -1.67 -4.66
N LEU A 84 -31.50 -1.49 -5.95
CA LEU A 84 -32.49 -1.48 -7.04
C LEU A 84 -32.90 -2.86 -7.54
N ILE A 85 -32.16 -3.94 -7.19
CA ILE A 85 -32.47 -5.31 -7.64
C ILE A 85 -33.87 -5.74 -7.21
N ASN A 86 -34.27 -5.44 -5.97
CA ASN A 86 -35.58 -5.84 -5.46
C ASN A 86 -36.71 -5.15 -6.25
N ASP A 87 -36.56 -3.85 -6.54
CA ASP A 87 -37.51 -3.09 -7.35
C ASP A 87 -37.57 -3.57 -8.80
N LEU A 88 -36.44 -3.98 -9.37
CA LEU A 88 -36.36 -4.51 -10.73
C LEU A 88 -37.09 -5.84 -10.84
N VAL A 89 -36.87 -6.74 -9.87
CA VAL A 89 -37.54 -8.04 -9.82
C VAL A 89 -39.04 -7.87 -9.60
N ARG A 90 -39.47 -6.90 -8.76
CA ARG A 90 -40.89 -6.57 -8.56
C ARG A 90 -41.54 -6.00 -9.83
N PHE A 91 -40.81 -5.19 -10.59
CA PHE A 91 -41.26 -4.68 -11.88
C PHE A 91 -41.45 -5.83 -12.90
N LEU A 92 -40.47 -6.73 -13.01
CA LEU A 92 -40.54 -7.90 -13.90
C LEU A 92 -41.59 -8.92 -13.46
N GLY A 93 -41.87 -9.01 -12.16
CA GLY A 93 -42.84 -9.93 -11.54
C GLY A 93 -44.32 -9.63 -11.82
N GLY A 94 -44.64 -8.71 -12.73
CA GLY A 94 -45.97 -8.66 -13.33
C GLY A 94 -47.00 -7.75 -12.65
N GLY A 95 -46.58 -6.78 -11.84
CA GLY A 95 -47.50 -5.72 -11.42
C GLY A 95 -47.87 -4.82 -12.61
N ARG A 96 -48.93 -5.15 -13.38
CA ARG A 96 -49.54 -4.30 -14.45
C ARG A 96 -49.83 -2.84 -14.02
N LYS A 97 -49.67 -2.51 -12.73
CA LYS A 97 -49.72 -1.15 -12.15
C LYS A 97 -48.44 -0.31 -12.34
N TYR A 98 -47.29 -0.92 -12.64
CA TYR A 98 -46.04 -0.19 -12.87
C TYR A 98 -45.94 0.16 -14.37
N GLY A 99 -46.32 1.39 -14.73
CA GLY A 99 -46.22 1.85 -16.11
C GLY A 99 -44.79 1.73 -16.65
N LEU A 100 -44.65 1.47 -17.97
CA LEU A 100 -43.39 1.30 -18.69
C LEU A 100 -42.33 2.37 -18.36
N LYS A 101 -42.77 3.60 -18.07
CA LYS A 101 -41.93 4.72 -17.61
C LYS A 101 -41.08 4.38 -16.38
N LYS A 102 -41.63 3.65 -15.39
CA LYS A 102 -40.90 3.26 -14.17
C LYS A 102 -39.79 2.25 -14.48
N GLY A 103 -40.01 1.33 -15.41
CA GLY A 103 -38.99 0.37 -15.85
C GLY A 103 -37.81 1.07 -16.53
N TYR A 104 -38.08 2.01 -17.44
CA TYR A 104 -37.03 2.81 -18.09
C TYR A 104 -36.24 3.66 -17.10
N ILE A 105 -36.91 4.29 -16.13
CA ILE A 105 -36.23 5.07 -15.08
C ILE A 105 -35.30 4.16 -14.25
N LEU A 106 -35.75 2.96 -13.89
CA LEU A 106 -34.97 2.03 -13.10
C LEU A 106 -33.74 1.51 -13.86
N ALA A 107 -33.91 1.16 -15.14
CA ALA A 107 -32.80 0.75 -16.00
C ALA A 107 -31.79 1.89 -16.21
N ALA A 108 -32.27 3.12 -16.45
CA ALA A 108 -31.42 4.30 -16.60
C ALA A 108 -30.67 4.63 -15.30
N ALA A 109 -31.32 4.50 -14.14
CA ALA A 109 -30.68 4.68 -12.84
C ALA A 109 -29.60 3.63 -12.56
N PHE A 110 -29.86 2.36 -12.92
CA PHE A 110 -28.88 1.29 -12.77
C PHE A 110 -27.67 1.51 -13.68
N LEU A 111 -27.90 1.85 -14.96
CA LEU A 111 -26.83 2.12 -15.93
C LEU A 111 -26.00 3.34 -15.51
N SER A 112 -26.64 4.44 -15.13
CA SER A 112 -25.94 5.64 -14.70
C SER A 112 -25.11 5.39 -13.44
N ALA A 113 -25.65 4.66 -12.46
CA ALA A 113 -24.90 4.27 -11.27
C ALA A 113 -23.67 3.42 -11.62
N LYS A 114 -23.78 2.45 -12.52
CA LYS A 114 -22.64 1.64 -12.97
C LYS A 114 -21.58 2.44 -13.75
N VAL A 115 -21.99 3.40 -14.57
CA VAL A 115 -21.05 4.32 -15.23
C VAL A 115 -20.32 5.19 -14.21
N VAL A 116 -21.03 5.75 -13.24
CA VAL A 116 -20.43 6.55 -12.16
C VAL A 116 -19.49 5.72 -11.32
N GLU A 117 -19.89 4.52 -10.90
CA GLU A 117 -19.07 3.58 -10.14
C GLU A 117 -17.76 3.28 -10.87
N THR A 118 -17.83 2.86 -12.14
CA THR A 118 -16.65 2.48 -12.91
C THR A 118 -15.71 3.66 -13.17
N VAL A 119 -16.23 4.84 -13.52
CA VAL A 119 -15.41 6.03 -13.73
C VAL A 119 -14.76 6.46 -12.41
N ALA A 120 -15.53 6.57 -11.33
CA ALA A 120 -15.00 6.93 -10.01
C ALA A 120 -13.94 5.94 -9.54
N GLN A 121 -14.17 4.63 -9.76
CA GLN A 121 -13.22 3.57 -9.43
C GLN A 121 -11.88 3.77 -10.13
N ARG A 122 -11.90 4.02 -11.44
CA ARG A 122 -10.67 4.22 -12.21
C ARG A 122 -9.96 5.51 -11.81
N GLN A 123 -10.69 6.58 -11.53
CA GLN A 123 -10.12 7.86 -11.11
C GLN A 123 -9.41 7.74 -9.76
N TRP A 124 -10.03 7.11 -8.75
CA TRP A 124 -9.38 7.00 -7.44
C TRP A 124 -8.17 6.05 -7.45
N ILE A 125 -8.23 4.96 -8.24
CA ILE A 125 -7.11 4.03 -8.42
C ILE A 125 -5.91 4.75 -9.06
N PHE A 126 -6.15 5.49 -10.13
CA PHE A 126 -5.11 6.24 -10.83
C PHE A 126 -4.55 7.35 -9.94
N GLY A 127 -5.41 8.11 -9.27
CA GLY A 127 -5.02 9.17 -8.35
C GLY A 127 -4.18 8.67 -7.18
N ALA A 128 -4.55 7.54 -6.57
CA ALA A 128 -3.77 6.92 -5.49
C ALA A 128 -2.36 6.50 -5.94
N ARG A 129 -2.24 5.86 -7.11
CA ARG A 129 -0.93 5.48 -7.69
C ARG A 129 -0.07 6.69 -7.99
N ARG A 130 -0.64 7.72 -8.63
CA ARG A 130 0.08 8.96 -8.95
C ARG A 130 0.53 9.67 -7.67
N LEU A 131 -0.31 9.70 -6.64
CA LEU A 131 0.03 10.29 -5.34
C LEU A 131 1.18 9.54 -4.65
N GLY A 132 1.13 8.21 -4.65
CA GLY A 132 2.22 7.36 -4.15
C GLY A 132 3.53 7.62 -4.87
N MET A 133 3.51 7.69 -6.20
CA MET A 133 4.70 8.00 -7.00
C MET A 133 5.29 9.38 -6.72
N ARG A 134 4.43 10.40 -6.56
CA ARG A 134 4.88 11.77 -6.22
C ARG A 134 5.54 11.83 -4.84
N LEU A 135 4.94 11.18 -3.84
CA LEU A 135 5.55 11.11 -2.52
C LEU A 135 6.87 10.33 -2.57
N ARG A 136 6.91 9.22 -3.32
CA ARG A 136 8.13 8.43 -3.52
C ARG A 136 9.27 9.27 -4.09
N ALA A 137 9.02 9.99 -5.18
CA ALA A 137 10.03 10.82 -5.83
C ALA A 137 10.56 11.93 -4.90
N ALA A 138 9.65 12.62 -4.20
CA ALA A 138 10.02 13.66 -3.24
C ALA A 138 10.88 13.12 -2.09
N LEU A 139 10.47 11.99 -1.47
CA LEU A 139 11.22 11.39 -0.37
C LEU A 139 12.59 10.86 -0.80
N ILE A 140 12.68 10.20 -1.97
CA ILE A 140 13.97 9.71 -2.50
C ILE A 140 14.92 10.88 -2.74
N SER A 141 14.45 11.93 -3.42
CA SER A 141 15.26 13.12 -3.67
C SER A 141 15.73 13.76 -2.37
N HIS A 142 14.85 13.87 -1.38
CA HIS A 142 15.19 14.50 -0.11
C HIS A 142 16.14 13.66 0.74
N ILE A 143 15.96 12.33 0.81
CA ILE A 143 16.90 11.41 1.47
C ILE A 143 18.27 11.45 0.80
N TYR A 144 18.30 11.50 -0.54
CA TYR A 144 19.55 11.63 -1.28
C TYR A 144 20.27 12.95 -0.96
N GLN A 145 19.56 14.08 -0.99
CA GLN A 145 20.13 15.39 -0.62
C GLN A 145 20.61 15.42 0.84
N LYS A 146 19.84 14.83 1.77
CA LYS A 146 20.23 14.68 3.18
C LYS A 146 21.53 13.88 3.32
N GLY A 147 21.64 12.78 2.59
CA GLY A 147 22.84 11.93 2.59
C GLY A 147 24.11 12.64 2.11
N LEU A 148 23.98 13.64 1.23
CA LEU A 148 25.11 14.47 0.77
C LEU A 148 25.57 15.49 1.81
N ARG A 149 24.71 15.85 2.77
CA ARG A 149 24.96 16.88 3.78
C ARG A 149 25.16 16.33 5.18
N LEU A 150 25.13 15.01 5.35
CA LEU A 150 25.19 14.36 6.65
C LEU A 150 26.53 14.64 7.35
N SER A 151 26.50 14.90 8.66
CA SER A 151 27.72 15.06 9.46
C SER A 151 28.55 13.76 9.48
N CYS A 152 29.84 13.84 9.81
CA CYS A 152 30.69 12.65 9.88
C CYS A 152 30.25 11.65 10.94
N SER A 153 29.81 12.13 12.11
CA SER A 153 29.26 11.29 13.19
C SER A 153 27.97 10.60 12.76
N ALA A 154 27.02 11.32 12.14
CA ALA A 154 25.78 10.75 11.65
C ALA A 154 26.01 9.74 10.50
N ARG A 155 27.01 9.98 9.64
CA ARG A 155 27.39 9.05 8.57
C ARG A 155 27.98 7.74 9.09
N GLN A 156 28.57 7.73 10.28
CA GLN A 156 29.00 6.49 10.92
C GLN A 156 27.83 5.69 11.53
N LYS A 157 26.76 6.36 11.94
CA LYS A 157 25.54 5.69 12.45
C LYS A 157 24.74 4.98 11.36
N HIS A 158 24.78 5.50 10.12
CA HIS A 158 23.99 4.99 8.99
C HIS A 158 24.90 4.52 7.86
N THR A 159 24.93 3.21 7.63
CA THR A 159 25.71 2.63 6.52
C THR A 159 25.10 2.97 5.16
N SER A 160 25.92 2.98 4.10
CA SER A 160 25.41 3.19 2.74
C SER A 160 24.34 2.18 2.32
N GLY A 161 24.41 0.94 2.85
CA GLY A 161 23.38 -0.09 2.64
C GLY A 161 22.05 0.27 3.29
N GLU A 162 22.06 0.85 4.49
CA GLU A 162 20.84 1.30 5.18
C GLU A 162 20.18 2.47 4.46
N ILE A 163 20.97 3.44 3.97
CA ILE A 163 20.44 4.57 3.19
C ILE A 163 19.78 4.08 1.89
N ILE A 164 20.38 3.11 1.20
CA ILE A 164 19.77 2.47 0.02
C ILE A 164 18.48 1.73 0.41
N ASN A 165 18.46 1.05 1.56
CA ASN A 165 17.26 0.40 2.07
C ASN A 165 16.14 1.40 2.40
N TYR A 166 16.48 2.59 2.93
CA TYR A 166 15.51 3.67 3.12
C TYR A 166 14.89 4.09 1.79
N MET A 167 15.72 4.33 0.77
CA MET A 167 15.25 4.76 -0.56
C MET A 167 14.44 3.72 -1.33
N SER A 168 14.69 2.44 -1.08
CA SER A 168 14.08 1.33 -1.84
C SER A 168 12.91 0.68 -1.11
N VAL A 169 13.13 0.18 0.11
CA VAL A 169 12.14 -0.63 0.85
C VAL A 169 11.25 0.24 1.73
N ASP A 170 11.83 1.14 2.51
CA ASP A 170 11.04 1.93 3.47
C ASP A 170 10.11 2.93 2.78
N ILE A 171 10.62 3.67 1.78
CA ILE A 171 9.77 4.55 0.99
C ILE A 171 8.68 3.77 0.25
N GLN A 172 8.98 2.58 -0.29
CA GLN A 172 7.95 1.75 -0.92
C GLN A 172 6.82 1.45 0.08
N ARG A 173 7.15 0.96 1.29
CA ARG A 173 6.16 0.66 2.33
C ARG A 173 5.35 1.89 2.75
N ILE A 174 5.99 3.05 2.87
CA ILE A 174 5.32 4.33 3.13
C ILE A 174 4.33 4.66 2.01
N THR A 175 4.72 4.47 0.76
CA THR A 175 3.87 4.80 -0.40
C THR A 175 2.75 3.79 -0.61
N ASP A 176 2.96 2.53 -0.21
CA ASP A 176 1.91 1.50 -0.20
C ASP A 176 0.77 1.88 0.76
N VAL A 177 1.08 2.55 1.88
CA VAL A 177 0.04 3.08 2.79
C VAL A 177 -0.92 4.01 2.06
N ILE A 178 -0.44 4.86 1.13
CA ILE A 178 -1.30 5.78 0.36
C ILE A 178 -2.37 5.01 -0.44
N TRP A 179 -1.99 3.87 -1.04
CA TRP A 179 -2.93 3.02 -1.76
C TRP A 179 -4.04 2.51 -0.83
N TYR A 180 -3.67 1.97 0.33
CA TYR A 180 -4.61 1.43 1.32
C TYR A 180 -5.36 2.49 2.12
N THR A 181 -4.91 3.75 2.12
CA THR A 181 -5.57 4.83 2.86
C THR A 181 -7.01 5.03 2.37
N ASN A 182 -7.27 4.85 1.06
CA ASN A 182 -8.63 4.90 0.52
C ASN A 182 -9.58 3.85 1.10
N TYR A 183 -9.05 2.69 1.47
CA TYR A 183 -9.84 1.65 2.09
C TYR A 183 -10.27 2.03 3.51
N ILE A 184 -9.48 2.80 4.28
CA ILE A 184 -9.83 3.16 5.66
C ILE A 184 -11.21 3.82 5.76
N TRP A 185 -11.52 4.77 4.89
CA TRP A 185 -12.83 5.45 4.90
C TRP A 185 -13.86 4.74 4.03
N MET A 186 -13.44 4.01 2.99
CA MET A 186 -14.36 3.25 2.15
C MET A 186 -15.00 2.09 2.94
N LEU A 187 -14.22 1.37 3.75
CA LEU A 187 -14.69 0.24 4.57
C LEU A 187 -15.90 0.57 5.47
N PRO A 188 -15.87 1.60 6.34
CA PRO A 188 -17.02 1.92 7.18
C PRO A 188 -18.23 2.35 6.36
N ILE A 189 -18.05 3.11 5.27
CA ILE A 189 -19.14 3.53 4.39
C ILE A 189 -19.80 2.31 3.71
N GLN A 190 -19.00 1.41 3.17
CA GLN A 190 -19.49 0.17 2.54
C GLN A 190 -20.22 -0.71 3.56
N LEU A 191 -19.68 -0.84 4.78
CA LEU A 191 -20.32 -1.60 5.85
C LEU A 191 -21.66 -0.98 6.25
N SER A 192 -21.72 0.34 6.44
CA SER A 192 -22.96 1.06 6.76
C SER A 192 -24.01 0.92 5.67
N LEU A 193 -23.62 1.09 4.39
CA LEU A 193 -24.52 0.91 3.25
C LEU A 193 -25.00 -0.53 3.11
N ALA A 194 -24.14 -1.52 3.37
CA ALA A 194 -24.53 -2.92 3.32
C ALA A 194 -25.56 -3.27 4.40
N VAL A 195 -25.32 -2.84 5.64
CA VAL A 195 -26.27 -3.04 6.74
C VAL A 195 -27.59 -2.35 6.42
N TYR A 196 -27.55 -1.14 5.88
CA TYR A 196 -28.75 -0.42 5.45
C TYR A 196 -29.55 -1.18 4.38
N VAL A 197 -28.90 -1.65 3.32
CA VAL A 197 -29.54 -2.42 2.24
C VAL A 197 -30.09 -3.76 2.74
N LEU A 198 -29.34 -4.46 3.61
CA LEU A 198 -29.80 -5.70 4.22
C LEU A 198 -31.02 -5.46 5.12
N TYR A 199 -31.01 -4.41 5.92
CA TYR A 199 -32.14 -4.06 6.80
C TYR A 199 -33.40 -3.71 5.99
N LEU A 200 -33.26 -2.97 4.88
CA LEU A 200 -34.38 -2.67 3.99
C LEU A 200 -35.01 -3.92 3.35
N ASN A 201 -34.21 -4.93 3.01
CA ASN A 201 -34.68 -6.12 2.30
C ASN A 201 -35.09 -7.28 3.21
N LEU A 202 -34.47 -7.41 4.38
CA LEU A 202 -34.62 -8.55 5.29
C LEU A 202 -35.13 -8.17 6.68
N GLY A 203 -35.29 -6.88 6.99
CA GLY A 203 -35.73 -6.41 8.30
C GLY A 203 -34.82 -6.89 9.43
N THR A 204 -35.41 -7.54 10.44
CA THR A 204 -34.69 -8.12 11.59
C THR A 204 -33.72 -9.23 11.19
N GLY A 205 -33.93 -9.89 10.04
CA GLY A 205 -33.04 -10.90 9.49
C GLY A 205 -31.65 -10.37 9.11
N ALA A 206 -31.49 -9.05 8.94
CA ALA A 206 -30.20 -8.42 8.67
C ALA A 206 -29.17 -8.67 9.79
N TRP A 207 -29.62 -8.78 11.05
CA TRP A 207 -28.74 -9.08 12.19
C TRP A 207 -28.14 -10.49 12.10
N ALA A 208 -28.88 -11.47 11.60
CA ALA A 208 -28.38 -12.81 11.37
C ALA A 208 -27.28 -12.81 10.28
N GLY A 209 -27.49 -12.05 9.21
CA GLY A 209 -26.48 -11.88 8.15
C GLY A 209 -25.23 -11.16 8.65
N LEU A 210 -25.38 -10.12 9.45
CA LEU A 210 -24.26 -9.43 10.09
C LEU A 210 -23.48 -10.36 11.04
N ALA A 211 -24.18 -11.12 11.87
CA ALA A 211 -23.55 -12.09 12.77
C ALA A 211 -22.78 -13.17 11.98
N ALA A 212 -23.38 -13.77 10.95
CA ALA A 212 -22.71 -14.74 10.09
C ALA A 212 -21.46 -14.15 9.39
N THR A 213 -21.56 -12.90 8.94
CA THR A 213 -20.46 -12.16 8.33
C THR A 213 -19.30 -11.96 9.32
N LEU A 214 -19.61 -11.55 10.56
CA LEU A 214 -18.62 -11.39 11.63
C LEU A 214 -17.94 -12.70 12.02
N VAL A 215 -18.69 -13.81 12.04
CA VAL A 215 -18.13 -15.14 12.30
C VAL A 215 -17.12 -15.54 11.21
N ILE A 216 -17.47 -15.37 9.93
CA ILE A 216 -16.54 -15.68 8.83
C ILE A 216 -15.30 -14.77 8.89
N MET A 217 -15.49 -13.48 9.19
CA MET A 217 -14.38 -12.55 9.39
C MET A 217 -13.45 -13.02 10.52
N ALA A 218 -14.01 -13.39 11.67
CA ALA A 218 -13.24 -13.90 12.81
C ALA A 218 -12.48 -15.19 12.46
N CYS A 219 -13.09 -16.10 11.69
CA CYS A 219 -12.43 -17.31 11.20
C CYS A 219 -11.28 -17.00 10.22
N ASN A 220 -11.34 -15.91 9.44
CA ASN A 220 -10.30 -15.56 8.49
C ASN A 220 -8.99 -15.07 9.16
N ILE A 221 -9.09 -14.35 10.27
CA ILE A 221 -7.92 -13.77 10.98
C ILE A 221 -6.83 -14.81 11.30
N PRO A 222 -7.13 -15.95 11.97
CA PRO A 222 -6.10 -16.94 12.28
C PRO A 222 -5.54 -17.61 11.01
N LEU A 223 -6.35 -17.83 9.97
CA LEU A 223 -5.90 -18.36 8.68
C LEU A 223 -4.86 -17.43 8.04
N THR A 224 -5.15 -16.13 7.99
CA THR A 224 -4.24 -15.13 7.42
C THR A 224 -2.95 -15.00 8.24
N ARG A 225 -3.02 -15.10 9.57
CA ARG A 225 -1.82 -15.14 10.43
C ARG A 225 -0.96 -16.38 10.16
N LEU A 226 -1.59 -17.56 10.02
CA LEU A 226 -0.90 -18.79 9.70
C LEU A 226 -0.23 -18.71 8.31
N GLN A 227 -0.91 -18.12 7.32
CA GLN A 227 -0.38 -17.90 5.99
C GLN A 227 0.87 -17.01 6.02
N LYS A 228 0.86 -15.92 6.78
CA LYS A 228 2.04 -15.06 6.99
C LYS A 228 3.21 -15.82 7.63
N ARG A 229 2.93 -16.67 8.63
CA ARG A 229 3.96 -17.51 9.26
C ARG A 229 4.57 -18.52 8.26
N LEU A 230 3.75 -19.17 7.44
CA LEU A 230 4.23 -20.10 6.41
C LEU A 230 5.08 -19.36 5.36
N GLN A 231 4.67 -18.17 4.93
CA GLN A 231 5.48 -17.34 4.02
C GLN A 231 6.85 -17.00 4.61
N SER A 232 6.94 -16.68 5.90
CA SER A 232 8.23 -16.45 6.55
C SER A 232 9.13 -17.69 6.52
N GLN A 233 8.58 -18.89 6.75
CA GLN A 233 9.35 -20.14 6.67
C GLN A 233 9.81 -20.46 5.24
N ILE A 234 8.94 -20.21 4.25
CA ILE A 234 9.29 -20.35 2.82
C ILE A 234 10.47 -19.44 2.47
N MET A 235 10.44 -18.18 2.92
CA MET A 235 11.54 -17.24 2.65
C MET A 235 12.84 -17.70 3.30
N ALA A 236 12.81 -18.17 4.55
CA ALA A 236 14.00 -18.69 5.22
C ALA A 236 14.61 -19.92 4.49
N ALA A 237 13.78 -20.89 4.11
CA ALA A 237 14.22 -22.07 3.36
C ALA A 237 14.77 -21.69 1.97
N LYS A 238 14.10 -20.75 1.29
CA LYS A 238 14.54 -20.21 0.00
C LYS A 238 15.89 -19.49 0.10
N ASP A 239 16.10 -18.69 1.14
CA ASP A 239 17.35 -17.98 1.37
C ASP A 239 18.51 -18.95 1.62
N ASN A 240 18.28 -19.99 2.44
CA ASN A 240 19.28 -21.04 2.66
C ASN A 240 19.68 -21.75 1.35
N ARG A 241 18.70 -22.13 0.54
CA ARG A 241 18.96 -22.74 -0.78
C ARG A 241 19.72 -21.79 -1.71
N MET A 242 19.32 -20.51 -1.75
CA MET A 242 19.96 -19.51 -2.63
C MET A 242 21.42 -19.25 -2.23
N LYS A 243 21.69 -19.16 -0.92
CA LYS A 243 23.05 -19.03 -0.39
C LYS A 243 23.92 -20.23 -0.81
N ALA A 244 23.46 -21.45 -0.55
CA ALA A 244 24.18 -22.67 -0.93
C ALA A 244 24.41 -22.77 -2.45
N THR A 245 23.40 -22.44 -3.25
CA THR A 245 23.52 -22.43 -4.72
C THR A 245 24.57 -21.42 -5.19
N THR A 246 24.60 -20.24 -4.58
CA THR A 246 25.57 -19.19 -4.91
C THR A 246 27.00 -19.61 -4.57
N GLU A 247 27.21 -20.28 -3.44
CA GLU A 247 28.50 -20.82 -3.03
C GLU A 247 29.00 -21.92 -3.97
N VAL A 248 28.12 -22.85 -4.36
CA VAL A 248 28.42 -23.90 -5.35
C VAL A 248 28.84 -23.30 -6.70
N LEU A 249 28.10 -22.31 -7.20
CA LEU A 249 28.40 -21.65 -8.47
C LEU A 249 29.74 -20.89 -8.40
N ARG A 250 30.01 -20.20 -7.30
CA ARG A 250 31.28 -19.48 -7.08
C ARG A 250 32.48 -20.43 -7.06
N SER A 251 32.31 -21.63 -6.51
CA SER A 251 33.38 -22.63 -6.35
C SER A 251 33.36 -23.73 -7.43
N MET A 252 32.62 -23.55 -8.52
CA MET A 252 32.31 -24.61 -9.50
C MET A 252 33.55 -25.32 -10.06
N LYS A 253 34.63 -24.58 -10.32
CA LYS A 253 35.90 -25.14 -10.81
C LYS A 253 36.49 -26.15 -9.82
N ILE A 254 36.48 -25.84 -8.52
CA ILE A 254 37.02 -26.71 -7.47
C ILE A 254 36.15 -27.96 -7.34
N LEU A 255 34.83 -27.79 -7.32
CA LEU A 255 33.89 -28.92 -7.23
C LEU A 255 34.07 -29.90 -8.40
N LYS A 256 34.27 -29.40 -9.63
CA LYS A 256 34.51 -30.23 -10.81
C LYS A 256 35.87 -30.92 -10.79
N LEU A 257 36.93 -30.25 -10.34
CA LEU A 257 38.27 -30.85 -10.19
C LEU A 257 38.29 -31.98 -9.16
N GLN A 258 37.45 -31.90 -8.13
CA GLN A 258 37.35 -32.89 -7.04
C GLN A 258 36.22 -33.91 -7.23
N ALA A 259 35.46 -33.84 -8.34
CA ALA A 259 34.28 -34.66 -8.59
C ALA A 259 33.24 -34.66 -7.43
N TRP A 260 33.09 -33.52 -6.75
CA TRP A 260 32.12 -33.33 -5.65
C TRP A 260 30.75 -32.85 -6.10
N ASP A 261 30.51 -32.77 -7.40
CA ASP A 261 29.28 -32.21 -7.96
C ASP A 261 28.03 -33.01 -7.57
N THR A 262 28.12 -34.35 -7.52
CA THR A 262 27.00 -35.20 -7.07
C THR A 262 26.66 -35.00 -5.59
N GLU A 263 27.67 -34.89 -4.72
CA GLU A 263 27.47 -34.67 -3.28
C GLU A 263 26.80 -33.32 -2.99
N TYR A 264 27.26 -32.25 -3.66
CA TYR A 264 26.64 -30.93 -3.52
C TYR A 264 25.26 -30.85 -4.17
N LEU A 265 25.01 -31.60 -5.24
CA LEU A 265 23.68 -31.73 -5.83
C LEU A 265 22.70 -32.32 -4.81
N GLN A 266 23.06 -33.41 -4.13
CA GLN A 266 22.22 -34.02 -3.10
C GLN A 266 21.94 -33.05 -1.93
N LYS A 267 22.95 -32.27 -1.51
CA LYS A 267 22.75 -31.21 -0.50
C LYS A 267 21.74 -30.15 -0.96
N LEU A 268 21.81 -29.71 -2.22
CA LEU A 268 20.87 -28.76 -2.79
C LEU A 268 19.46 -29.34 -2.91
N GLU A 269 19.34 -30.62 -3.28
CA GLU A 269 18.07 -31.34 -3.33
C GLU A 269 17.41 -31.46 -1.95
N ALA A 270 18.20 -31.73 -0.90
CA ALA A 270 17.69 -31.76 0.47
C ALA A 270 17.11 -30.40 0.90
N LEU A 271 17.81 -29.29 0.61
CA LEU A 271 17.30 -27.93 0.85
C LEU A 271 16.06 -27.63 0.01
N ARG A 272 16.00 -28.14 -1.23
CA ARG A 272 14.84 -27.99 -2.11
C ARG A 272 13.63 -28.76 -1.58
N MET A 273 13.83 -29.94 -1.01
CA MET A 273 12.76 -30.73 -0.38
C MET A 273 12.20 -30.03 0.86
N GLU A 274 13.05 -29.39 1.67
CA GLU A 274 12.58 -28.55 2.78
C GLU A 274 11.73 -27.37 2.29
N GLU A 275 12.23 -26.62 1.28
CA GLU A 275 11.48 -25.53 0.64
C GLU A 275 10.13 -26.04 0.10
N HIS A 276 10.13 -27.20 -0.57
CA HIS A 276 8.92 -27.83 -1.12
C HIS A 276 7.90 -28.18 -0.03
N ASN A 277 8.34 -28.73 1.10
CA ASN A 277 7.44 -29.07 2.21
C ASN A 277 6.73 -27.84 2.79
N TRP A 278 7.45 -26.71 2.90
CA TRP A 278 6.86 -25.44 3.34
C TRP A 278 5.91 -24.86 2.30
N LEU A 279 6.31 -24.90 1.02
CA LEU A 279 5.45 -24.49 -0.09
C LEU A 279 4.16 -25.31 -0.15
N TRP A 280 4.24 -26.62 0.01
CA TRP A 280 3.08 -27.51 -0.01
C TRP A 280 2.08 -27.18 1.10
N LYS A 281 2.57 -26.94 2.32
CA LYS A 281 1.74 -26.48 3.46
C LYS A 281 1.06 -25.14 3.14
N SER A 282 1.79 -24.19 2.54
CA SER A 282 1.24 -22.87 2.17
C SER A 282 0.20 -22.96 1.07
N VAL A 283 0.43 -23.76 0.02
CA VAL A 283 -0.53 -23.97 -1.07
C VAL A 283 -1.80 -24.62 -0.55
N ARG A 284 -1.71 -25.62 0.33
CA ARG A 284 -2.87 -26.25 0.96
C ARG A 284 -3.70 -25.25 1.78
N LEU A 285 -3.04 -24.37 2.55
CA LEU A 285 -3.72 -23.32 3.29
C LEU A 285 -4.35 -22.26 2.37
N THR A 286 -3.66 -21.93 1.28
CA THR A 286 -4.17 -20.99 0.26
C THR A 286 -5.40 -21.56 -0.41
N ALA A 287 -5.41 -22.85 -0.76
CA ALA A 287 -6.59 -23.53 -1.31
C ALA A 287 -7.79 -23.48 -0.35
N LEU A 288 -7.56 -23.74 0.95
CA LEU A 288 -8.60 -23.61 1.97
C LEU A 288 -9.14 -22.17 2.08
N THR A 289 -8.25 -21.18 2.09
CA THR A 289 -8.62 -19.76 2.21
C THR A 289 -9.40 -19.29 0.98
N THR A 290 -8.98 -19.70 -0.22
CA THR A 290 -9.70 -19.43 -1.47
C THR A 290 -11.07 -20.10 -1.50
N PHE A 291 -11.19 -21.33 -1.01
CA PHE A 291 -12.48 -22.02 -0.88
C PHE A 291 -13.42 -21.27 0.06
N ILE A 292 -12.93 -20.83 1.22
CA ILE A 292 -13.71 -20.03 2.18
C ILE A 292 -14.11 -18.69 1.57
N PHE A 293 -13.23 -18.04 0.81
CA PHE A 293 -13.53 -16.80 0.09
C PHE A 293 -14.73 -17.01 -0.86
N TRP A 294 -14.60 -17.88 -1.87
CA TRP A 294 -15.68 -18.10 -2.84
C TRP A 294 -16.96 -18.72 -2.24
N GLY A 295 -16.83 -19.51 -1.18
CA GLY A 295 -17.97 -20.11 -0.46
C GLY A 295 -18.67 -19.15 0.52
N SER A 296 -18.00 -18.10 0.99
CA SER A 296 -18.50 -17.23 2.06
C SER A 296 -19.87 -16.63 1.78
N PRO A 297 -20.16 -16.05 0.59
CA PRO A 297 -21.49 -15.49 0.31
C PRO A 297 -22.60 -16.54 0.38
N ALA A 298 -22.33 -17.78 -0.04
CA ALA A 298 -23.30 -18.86 0.02
C ALA A 298 -23.58 -19.26 1.48
N PHE A 299 -22.54 -19.45 2.30
CA PHE A 299 -22.71 -19.77 3.72
C PHE A 299 -23.46 -18.66 4.48
N ILE A 300 -23.09 -17.39 4.28
CA ILE A 300 -23.77 -16.25 4.90
C ILE A 300 -25.24 -16.23 4.47
N SER A 301 -25.50 -16.42 3.18
CA SER A 301 -26.86 -16.43 2.64
C SER A 301 -27.70 -17.56 3.22
N SER A 302 -27.16 -18.78 3.32
CA SER A 302 -27.87 -19.93 3.90
C SER A 302 -28.27 -19.69 5.36
N ILE A 303 -27.36 -19.17 6.18
CA ILE A 303 -27.65 -18.85 7.58
C ILE A 303 -28.70 -17.73 7.66
N THR A 304 -28.51 -16.67 6.89
CA THR A 304 -29.41 -15.50 6.91
C THR A 304 -30.83 -15.88 6.49
N PHE A 305 -30.98 -16.55 5.34
CA PHE A 305 -32.30 -16.93 4.83
C PHE A 305 -32.95 -18.01 5.68
N GLY A 306 -32.19 -18.97 6.20
CA GLY A 306 -32.70 -19.96 7.17
C GLY A 306 -33.29 -19.28 8.40
N THR A 307 -32.59 -18.29 8.95
CA THR A 307 -33.08 -17.50 10.10
C THR A 307 -34.32 -16.68 9.74
N CYS A 308 -34.36 -16.08 8.55
CA CYS A 308 -35.53 -15.34 8.06
C CYS A 308 -36.79 -16.22 7.94
N ILE A 309 -36.62 -17.46 7.46
CA ILE A 309 -37.72 -18.44 7.37
C ILE A 309 -38.25 -18.78 8.77
N LEU A 310 -37.34 -19.03 9.73
CA LEU A 310 -37.72 -19.31 11.13
C LEU A 310 -38.43 -18.13 11.80
N MET A 311 -38.05 -16.90 11.46
CA MET A 311 -38.68 -15.67 11.95
C MET A 311 -39.98 -15.30 11.21
N GLY A 312 -40.39 -16.07 10.19
CA GLY A 312 -41.60 -15.79 9.39
C GLY A 312 -41.48 -14.57 8.47
N ILE A 313 -40.27 -14.15 8.12
CA ILE A 313 -40.02 -13.00 7.24
C ILE A 313 -40.24 -13.43 5.78
N PRO A 314 -41.11 -12.75 5.01
CA PRO A 314 -41.40 -13.12 3.64
C PRO A 314 -40.19 -12.89 2.72
N LEU A 315 -39.58 -13.97 2.25
CA LEU A 315 -38.47 -13.94 1.29
C LEU A 315 -39.03 -13.95 -0.13
N THR A 316 -38.79 -12.87 -0.87
CA THR A 316 -39.12 -12.77 -2.30
C THR A 316 -37.86 -12.94 -3.13
N ALA A 317 -37.99 -13.30 -4.41
CA ALA A 317 -36.83 -13.42 -5.31
C ALA A 317 -35.98 -12.15 -5.35
N GLY A 318 -36.63 -10.96 -5.31
CA GLY A 318 -35.95 -9.67 -5.29
C GLY A 318 -35.13 -9.41 -4.02
N THR A 319 -35.70 -9.72 -2.84
CA THR A 319 -35.00 -9.53 -1.57
C THR A 319 -33.84 -10.50 -1.39
N VAL A 320 -33.99 -11.75 -1.84
CA VAL A 320 -32.92 -12.77 -1.83
C VAL A 320 -31.77 -12.37 -2.76
N LEU A 321 -32.05 -11.96 -4.00
CA LEU A 321 -31.02 -11.55 -4.96
C LEU A 321 -30.29 -10.27 -4.52
N SER A 322 -31.02 -9.31 -3.95
CA SER A 322 -30.44 -8.08 -3.39
C SER A 322 -29.51 -8.38 -2.21
N ALA A 323 -29.94 -9.24 -1.27
CA ALA A 323 -29.13 -9.65 -0.13
C ALA A 323 -27.88 -10.42 -0.57
N LEU A 324 -28.00 -11.36 -1.51
CA LEU A 324 -26.86 -12.13 -2.04
C LEU A 324 -25.83 -11.21 -2.72
N ALA A 325 -26.28 -10.24 -3.51
CA ALA A 325 -25.41 -9.23 -4.12
C ALA A 325 -24.68 -8.39 -3.04
N THR A 326 -25.41 -8.01 -1.99
CA THR A 326 -24.86 -7.23 -0.87
C THR A 326 -23.80 -8.02 -0.09
N PHE A 327 -24.02 -9.32 0.15
CA PHE A 327 -23.02 -10.19 0.80
C PHE A 327 -21.75 -10.37 -0.04
N ARG A 328 -21.89 -10.52 -1.36
CA ARG A 328 -20.73 -10.57 -2.27
C ARG A 328 -19.91 -9.28 -2.22
N MET A 329 -20.56 -8.12 -2.12
CA MET A 329 -19.86 -6.85 -2.01
C MET A 329 -19.14 -6.66 -0.67
N LEU A 330 -19.69 -7.19 0.42
CA LEU A 330 -19.04 -7.14 1.74
C LEU A 330 -17.81 -8.04 1.84
N GLN A 331 -17.70 -9.05 0.98
CA GLN A 331 -16.61 -10.01 1.00
C GLN A 331 -15.23 -9.36 0.79
N ASP A 332 -15.07 -8.50 -0.22
CA ASP A 332 -13.79 -7.86 -0.50
C ASP A 332 -13.26 -7.03 0.70
N PRO A 333 -14.06 -6.14 1.32
CA PRO A 333 -13.74 -5.46 2.58
C PRO A 333 -13.23 -6.37 3.70
N ILE A 334 -13.93 -7.47 3.94
CA ILE A 334 -13.69 -8.37 5.07
C ILE A 334 -12.33 -9.06 4.95
N PHE A 335 -12.00 -9.54 3.76
CA PHE A 335 -10.77 -10.29 3.52
C PHE A 335 -9.56 -9.37 3.31
N THR A 336 -9.76 -8.10 2.93
CA THR A 336 -8.67 -7.13 2.74
C THR A 336 -8.21 -6.47 4.06
N LEU A 337 -9.05 -6.47 5.09
CA LEU A 337 -8.78 -5.78 6.37
C LEU A 337 -7.48 -6.23 7.07
N PRO A 338 -7.15 -7.53 7.17
CA PRO A 338 -5.89 -7.97 7.79
C PRO A 338 -4.64 -7.49 7.04
N ASP A 339 -4.72 -7.35 5.72
CA ASP A 339 -3.63 -6.84 4.89
C ASP A 339 -3.47 -5.34 5.06
N LEU A 340 -4.58 -4.60 5.12
CA LEU A 340 -4.58 -3.19 5.46
C LEU A 340 -3.83 -2.94 6.78
N LEU A 341 -4.19 -3.64 7.86
CA LEU A 341 -3.52 -3.50 9.16
C LEU A 341 -2.01 -3.80 9.08
N SER A 342 -1.64 -4.80 8.28
CA SER A 342 -0.24 -5.18 8.04
C SER A 342 0.55 -4.08 7.37
N VAL A 343 -0.01 -3.47 6.32
CA VAL A 343 0.63 -2.40 5.56
C VAL A 343 0.76 -1.14 6.42
N PHE A 344 -0.25 -0.81 7.23
CA PHE A 344 -0.15 0.30 8.18
C PHE A 344 0.94 0.07 9.23
N ALA A 345 1.02 -1.12 9.82
CA ALA A 345 2.06 -1.44 10.79
C ALA A 345 3.47 -1.33 10.18
N GLN A 346 3.68 -1.91 8.99
CA GLN A 346 4.97 -1.86 8.30
C GLN A 346 5.32 -0.45 7.83
N GLY A 347 4.35 0.27 7.27
CA GLY A 347 4.52 1.66 6.82
C GLY A 347 4.86 2.60 7.98
N LYS A 348 4.28 2.39 9.17
CA LYS A 348 4.63 3.15 10.38
C LYS A 348 6.09 2.93 10.76
N VAL A 349 6.54 1.67 10.90
CA VAL A 349 7.94 1.37 11.25
C VAL A 349 8.90 1.96 10.22
N SER A 350 8.55 1.87 8.93
CA SER A 350 9.35 2.46 7.85
C SER A 350 9.39 3.98 7.88
N ALA A 351 8.26 4.62 8.16
CA ALA A 351 8.19 6.07 8.31
C ALA A 351 8.95 6.55 9.54
N ASP A 352 8.90 5.83 10.66
CA ASP A 352 9.66 6.16 11.87
C ASP A 352 11.18 6.12 11.58
N ARG A 353 11.67 5.11 10.86
CA ARG A 353 13.09 5.02 10.46
C ARG A 353 13.51 6.14 9.53
N VAL A 354 12.72 6.42 8.49
CA VAL A 354 12.99 7.54 7.57
C VAL A 354 12.97 8.87 8.30
N ALA A 355 12.02 9.06 9.22
CA ALA A 355 11.93 10.28 10.00
C ALA A 355 13.13 10.46 10.94
N GLN A 356 13.59 9.39 11.60
CA GLN A 356 14.82 9.42 12.41
C GLN A 356 16.04 9.78 11.57
N TYR A 357 16.19 9.20 10.38
CA TYR A 357 17.29 9.52 9.46
C TYR A 357 17.27 10.99 9.01
N LEU A 358 16.09 11.53 8.68
CA LEU A 358 15.95 12.93 8.29
C LEU A 358 16.22 13.93 9.44
N GLN A 359 16.17 13.46 10.68
CA GLN A 359 16.51 14.22 11.88
C GLN A 359 18.00 14.21 12.22
N GLU A 360 18.81 13.38 11.56
CA GLU A 360 20.26 13.36 11.81
C GLU A 360 20.92 14.69 11.46
N GLU A 361 22.03 14.95 12.13
CA GLU A 361 22.75 16.22 12.00
C GLU A 361 23.38 16.36 10.62
N GLU A 362 23.23 17.57 10.08
CA GLU A 362 23.89 17.97 8.84
C GLU A 362 25.19 18.71 9.16
N LEU A 363 26.08 18.75 8.18
CA LEU A 363 27.23 19.63 8.17
C LEU A 363 26.75 21.08 8.26
N LYS A 364 27.43 21.86 9.08
CA LYS A 364 27.17 23.28 9.26
C LYS A 364 27.67 24.02 8.01
N ASP A 365 26.74 24.49 7.19
CA ASP A 365 27.05 25.31 6.00
C ASP A 365 27.73 26.65 6.37
N ASP A 366 27.61 27.08 7.63
CA ASP A 366 28.20 28.31 8.20
C ASP A 366 29.56 28.11 8.88
N ALA A 367 30.16 26.91 8.77
CA ALA A 367 31.47 26.63 9.39
C ALA A 367 32.64 27.36 8.71
N ILE A 368 32.47 27.82 7.46
CA ILE A 368 33.49 28.53 6.68
C ILE A 368 32.86 29.84 6.18
N THR A 369 33.56 30.94 6.40
CA THR A 369 33.16 32.24 5.83
C THR A 369 33.97 32.50 4.58
N GLU A 370 33.32 32.50 3.42
CA GLU A 370 33.95 32.93 2.16
C GLU A 370 33.93 34.45 2.08
N VAL A 371 35.12 35.06 1.98
CA VAL A 371 35.30 36.51 1.88
C VAL A 371 35.91 36.85 0.51
N SER A 372 35.54 37.99 -0.06
CA SER A 372 36.14 38.47 -1.30
C SER A 372 37.64 38.70 -1.11
N ARG A 373 38.45 38.31 -2.10
CA ARG A 373 39.92 38.51 -2.11
C ARG A 373 40.33 39.98 -1.95
N SER A 374 39.41 40.91 -2.18
CA SER A 374 39.64 42.35 -1.94
C SER A 374 39.74 42.72 -0.47
N ASP A 375 39.19 41.89 0.42
CA ASP A 375 38.95 42.26 1.82
C ASP A 375 39.92 41.54 2.78
N THR A 376 40.78 40.66 2.27
CA THR A 376 41.79 39.91 3.04
C THR A 376 43.08 39.72 2.23
N ASP A 377 44.23 39.71 2.91
CA ASP A 377 45.53 39.37 2.31
C ASP A 377 45.86 37.86 2.41
N TYR A 378 44.96 37.06 3.01
CA TYR A 378 45.19 35.64 3.31
C TYR A 378 44.32 34.74 2.42
N ASP A 379 44.92 33.71 1.81
CA ASP A 379 44.17 32.72 1.03
C ASP A 379 43.30 31.82 1.94
N VAL A 380 43.76 31.53 3.17
CA VAL A 380 43.01 30.84 4.24
C VAL A 380 43.47 31.41 5.58
N GLU A 381 42.53 31.84 6.42
CA GLU A 381 42.77 32.27 7.80
C GLU A 381 41.99 31.35 8.75
N ILE A 382 42.67 30.82 9.75
CA ILE A 382 42.08 30.06 10.86
C ILE A 382 42.57 30.74 12.13
N ASP A 383 41.63 31.19 12.97
CA ASP A 383 41.93 31.90 14.21
C ASP A 383 41.34 31.13 15.39
N HIS A 384 42.21 30.61 16.26
CA HIS A 384 41.86 29.82 17.45
C HIS A 384 40.88 28.67 17.15
N GLY A 385 41.12 27.94 16.04
CA GLY A 385 40.24 26.86 15.61
C GLY A 385 40.27 25.64 16.53
N ALA A 386 39.10 25.09 16.88
CA ALA A 386 38.97 23.83 17.62
C ALA A 386 38.06 22.84 16.88
N PHE A 387 38.57 21.66 16.56
CA PHE A 387 37.90 20.69 15.71
C PHE A 387 37.84 19.31 16.37
N SER A 388 36.71 18.61 16.22
CA SER A 388 36.55 17.22 16.65
C SER A 388 35.69 16.43 15.67
N TRP A 389 35.93 15.13 15.60
CA TRP A 389 35.12 14.19 14.83
C TRP A 389 33.79 13.86 15.50
N GLU A 390 33.71 14.01 16.83
CA GLU A 390 32.54 13.71 17.65
C GLU A 390 32.09 14.97 18.39
N LEU A 391 30.80 15.32 18.26
CA LEU A 391 30.21 16.54 18.83
C LEU A 391 30.21 16.58 20.37
N GLU A 392 30.26 15.41 21.03
CA GLU A 392 30.17 15.30 22.49
C GLU A 392 31.53 15.01 23.17
N THR A 393 32.65 15.14 22.44
CA THR A 393 33.97 14.90 23.04
C THR A 393 34.47 16.13 23.82
N THR A 394 34.88 15.89 25.07
CA THR A 394 35.49 16.90 25.95
C THR A 394 36.92 17.28 25.53
N SER A 395 37.56 16.51 24.66
CA SER A 395 38.89 16.77 24.11
C SER A 395 38.80 16.91 22.58
N PRO A 396 38.90 18.13 22.03
CA PRO A 396 38.96 18.31 20.58
C PRO A 396 40.16 17.58 19.99
N THR A 397 40.02 17.06 18.78
CA THR A 397 41.14 16.39 18.08
C THR A 397 42.24 17.38 17.70
N ILE A 398 41.84 18.62 17.38
CA ILE A 398 42.75 19.70 17.04
C ILE A 398 42.28 20.95 17.80
N THR A 399 43.20 21.66 18.42
CA THR A 399 42.96 22.91 19.17
C THR A 399 44.04 23.93 18.84
N ASP A 400 43.67 25.21 18.85
CA ASP A 400 44.60 26.33 18.74
C ASP A 400 45.36 26.35 17.39
N VAL A 401 44.60 26.13 16.31
CA VAL A 401 45.08 26.21 14.91
C VAL A 401 45.04 27.64 14.42
#